data_AF-A0A5M8QCR2-F1
#
_entry.id   AF-A0A5M8QCR2-F1
#
_cell.length_a   1.000
_cell.length_b   1.000
_cell.length_c   1.000
_cell.angle_alpha   90.00
_cell.angle_beta   90.00
_cell.angle_gamma   90.00
#
_symmetry.space_group_name_H-M   'P 1'
#
loop_
_entity.id
_entity.type
_entity.pdbx_description
1 polymer ?
#
loop_
_entity_poly.entity_id
_entity_poly.type
_entity_poly.pdbx_seq_one_letter_code
_entity_poly.pdbx_strand_id
1 'polypeptide(L)'
;MVVFWIVSSLRKKIHEERKRRILKEGVQAKAKVLHIQPTGEYLNNLPEFHVQVQIQPENGADFVAEVTEAFPYPKYDSLRNGSHVVVKYDPDYYKRVIFVQMDHVT
;
A
#
# COMPACT_ATOMS: atom_id res chain seq x y z
N MET A 1 7.94 8.12 -31.98
CA MET A 1 7.10 8.07 -30.76
C MET A 1 7.63 6.97 -29.84
N VAL A 2 8.70 7.25 -29.08
CA VAL A 2 9.39 6.26 -28.21
C VAL A 2 9.86 6.99 -26.94
N VAL A 3 8.94 7.34 -26.05
CA VAL A 3 9.28 8.01 -24.76
C VAL A 3 8.73 7.25 -23.55
N PHE A 4 7.87 6.24 -23.76
CA PHE A 4 7.20 5.53 -22.66
C PHE A 4 8.03 4.44 -21.96
N TRP A 5 9.17 4.01 -22.52
CA TRP A 5 9.93 2.87 -21.98
C TRP A 5 11.05 3.21 -20.98
N ILE A 6 11.57 4.44 -20.97
CA ILE A 6 12.75 4.79 -20.14
C ILE A 6 12.36 5.16 -18.69
N VAL A 7 11.16 5.69 -18.47
CA VAL A 7 10.73 6.16 -17.13
C VAL A 7 10.40 5.01 -16.16
N SER A 8 10.08 3.83 -16.69
CA SER A 8 9.69 2.63 -15.93
C SER A 8 10.83 2.08 -15.04
N SER A 9 12.07 2.17 -15.51
CA SER A 9 13.24 1.60 -14.83
C SER A 9 13.67 2.40 -13.58
N LEU A 10 13.63 3.74 -13.65
CA LEU A 10 14.05 4.63 -12.56
C LEU A 10 13.02 4.68 -11.42
N ARG A 11 11.72 4.55 -11.72
CA ARG A 11 10.65 4.51 -10.70
C ARG A 11 10.79 3.29 -9.79
N LYS A 12 11.22 2.15 -10.32
CA LYS A 12 11.34 0.88 -9.58
C LYS A 12 12.37 0.94 -8.46
N LYS A 13 13.60 1.44 -8.72
CA LYS A 13 14.66 1.51 -7.69
C LYS A 13 14.27 2.40 -6.51
N ILE A 14 13.72 3.58 -6.81
CA ILE A 14 13.32 4.54 -5.79
C ILE A 14 12.18 3.98 -4.91
N HIS A 15 11.25 3.24 -5.52
CA HIS A 15 10.15 2.61 -4.78
C HIS A 15 10.65 1.50 -3.84
N GLU A 16 11.59 0.67 -4.29
CA GLU A 16 12.16 -0.42 -3.50
C GLU A 16 12.99 0.07 -2.29
N GLU A 17 13.85 1.07 -2.48
CA GLU A 17 14.64 1.64 -1.38
C GLU A 17 13.74 2.30 -0.32
N ARG A 18 12.70 3.01 -0.76
CA ARG A 18 11.69 3.60 0.14
C ARG A 18 10.89 2.55 0.87
N LYS A 19 10.44 1.49 0.18
CA LYS A 19 9.73 0.37 0.80
C LYS A 19 10.59 -0.27 1.88
N ARG A 20 11.88 -0.49 1.61
CA ARG A 20 12.84 -0.99 2.61
C ARG A 20 12.99 -0.06 3.81
N ARG A 21 13.01 1.26 3.58
CA ARG A 21 13.08 2.24 4.67
C ARG A 21 11.85 2.19 5.56
N ILE A 22 10.65 2.20 4.99
CA ILE A 22 9.40 2.14 5.75
C ILE A 22 9.24 0.80 6.47
N LEU A 23 9.72 -0.31 5.89
CA LEU A 23 9.73 -1.60 6.57
C LEU A 23 10.63 -1.58 7.82
N LYS A 24 11.77 -0.89 7.78
CA LYS A 24 12.74 -0.80 8.87
C LYS A 24 12.39 0.26 9.92
N GLU A 25 12.01 1.45 9.47
CA GLU A 25 11.89 2.68 10.28
C GLU A 25 10.44 3.20 10.36
N GLY A 26 9.52 2.65 9.57
CA GLY A 26 8.12 3.09 9.55
C GLY A 26 7.36 2.71 10.81
N VAL A 27 6.39 3.55 11.16
CA VAL A 27 5.54 3.39 12.34
C VAL A 27 4.41 2.42 12.01
N GLN A 28 4.27 1.37 12.81
CA GLN A 28 3.19 0.41 12.67
C GLN A 28 1.89 0.98 13.22
N ALA A 29 0.81 0.84 12.46
CA ALA A 29 -0.51 1.28 12.85
C ALA A 29 -1.60 0.34 12.33
N LYS A 30 -2.72 0.32 13.04
CA LYS A 30 -3.94 -0.30 12.53
C LYS A 30 -4.52 0.60 11.45
N ALA A 31 -5.04 0.01 10.40
CA ALA A 31 -5.77 0.75 9.38
C ALA A 31 -7.03 0.02 8.98
N LYS A 32 -8.04 0.80 8.59
CA LYS A 32 -9.31 0.32 8.05
C LYS A 32 -9.35 0.61 6.56
N VAL A 33 -9.63 -0.41 5.76
CA VAL A 33 -9.84 -0.24 4.32
C VAL A 33 -11.17 0.49 4.12
N LEU A 34 -11.12 1.68 3.54
CA LEU A 34 -12.30 2.48 3.21
C LEU A 34 -12.82 2.11 1.82
N HIS A 35 -11.91 2.02 0.87
CA HIS A 35 -12.22 1.73 -0.52
C HIS A 35 -11.11 0.91 -1.17
N ILE A 36 -11.49 -0.01 -2.05
CA ILE A 36 -10.57 -0.80 -2.85
C ILE A 36 -11.15 -0.96 -4.26
N GLN A 37 -10.34 -0.70 -5.27
CA GLN A 37 -10.75 -0.85 -6.67
C GLN A 37 -9.58 -1.33 -7.54
N PRO A 38 -9.81 -2.23 -8.51
CA PRO A 38 -8.79 -2.59 -9.49
C PRO A 38 -8.50 -1.40 -10.40
N THR A 39 -7.22 -1.18 -10.71
CA THR A 39 -6.79 -0.13 -11.66
C THR A 39 -6.94 -0.56 -13.12
N GLY A 40 -7.03 -1.88 -13.35
CA GLY A 40 -6.95 -2.48 -14.69
C GLY A 40 -5.50 -2.71 -15.17
N GLU A 41 -4.51 -2.21 -14.45
CA GLU A 41 -3.09 -2.42 -14.74
C GLU A 41 -2.54 -3.65 -14.02
N TYR A 42 -1.44 -4.19 -14.55
CA TYR A 42 -0.71 -5.31 -13.98
C TYR A 42 0.75 -4.93 -13.78
N LEU A 43 1.26 -5.16 -12.56
CA LEU A 43 2.66 -4.99 -12.22
C LEU A 43 3.28 -6.35 -11.93
N ASN A 44 4.27 -6.76 -12.72
CA ASN A 44 4.95 -8.07 -12.58
C ASN A 44 3.95 -9.24 -12.54
N ASN A 45 2.96 -9.25 -13.45
CA ASN A 45 1.90 -10.25 -13.55
C ASN A 45 0.93 -10.30 -12.36
N LEU A 46 0.98 -9.32 -11.45
CA LEU A 46 -0.01 -9.14 -10.39
C LEU A 46 -0.95 -7.99 -10.74
N PRO A 47 -2.26 -8.14 -10.53
CA PRO A 47 -3.20 -7.03 -10.70
C PRO A 47 -2.89 -5.92 -9.70
N GLU A 48 -2.96 -4.68 -10.17
CA GLU A 48 -2.74 -3.49 -9.35
C GLU A 48 -4.06 -2.89 -8.87
N PHE A 49 -4.12 -2.55 -7.59
CA PHE A 49 -5.31 -2.00 -6.94
C PHE A 49 -5.01 -0.65 -6.33
N HIS A 50 -5.99 0.24 -6.44
CA HIS A 50 -6.03 1.48 -5.70
C HIS A 50 -6.82 1.27 -4.40
N VAL A 51 -6.17 1.52 -3.27
CA VAL A 51 -6.71 1.26 -1.93
C VAL A 51 -6.68 2.55 -1.12
N GLN A 52 -7.84 2.93 -0.59
CA GLN A 52 -7.96 4.02 0.37
C GLN A 52 -8.07 3.42 1.77
N VAL A 53 -7.19 3.84 2.67
CA VAL A 53 -7.13 3.33 4.05
C VAL A 53 -7.19 4.47 5.06
N GLN A 54 -7.99 4.30 6.11
CA GLN A 54 -7.94 5.16 7.29
C GLN A 54 -6.95 4.56 8.28
N ILE A 55 -5.88 5.29 8.57
CA ILE A 55 -4.80 4.88 9.45
C ILE A 55 -5.06 5.45 10.83
N GLN A 56 -4.94 4.59 11.82
CA GLN A 56 -5.21 4.88 13.23
C GLN A 56 -3.91 4.63 14.00
N PRO A 57 -2.99 5.61 14.02
CA PRO A 57 -1.76 5.51 14.78
C PRO A 57 -2.09 5.46 16.27
N GLU A 58 -1.29 4.74 17.07
CA GLU A 58 -1.49 4.68 18.53
C GLU A 58 -1.39 6.06 19.18
N ASN A 59 -0.53 6.92 18.63
CA ASN A 59 -0.35 8.30 19.05
C ASN A 59 -0.58 9.23 17.84
N GLY A 60 -1.65 10.01 17.87
CA GLY A 60 -1.94 11.01 16.84
C GLY A 60 -3.41 11.04 16.45
N ALA A 61 -3.70 11.80 15.40
CA ALA A 61 -5.02 11.81 14.77
C ALA A 61 -5.09 10.77 13.65
N ASP A 62 -6.28 10.23 13.46
CA ASP A 62 -6.58 9.39 12.30
C ASP A 62 -6.40 10.19 11.00
N PHE A 63 -5.85 9.55 9.98
CA PHE A 63 -5.70 10.16 8.67
C PHE A 63 -5.98 9.15 7.55
N VAL A 64 -6.35 9.67 6.39
CA VAL A 64 -6.64 8.85 5.21
C VAL A 64 -5.44 8.88 4.27
N ALA A 65 -5.04 7.71 3.80
CA ALA A 65 -4.00 7.55 2.78
C ALA A 65 -4.54 6.74 1.60
N GLU A 66 -4.06 7.12 0.41
CA GLU A 66 -4.30 6.40 -0.84
C GLU A 66 -3.02 5.68 -1.23
N VAL A 67 -3.15 4.38 -1.47
CA VAL A 67 -2.05 3.49 -1.78
C VAL A 67 -2.37 2.74 -3.06
N THR A 68 -1.39 2.62 -3.95
CA THR A 68 -1.50 1.77 -5.12
C THR A 68 -0.55 0.60 -4.92
N GLU A 69 -1.09 -0.61 -4.87
CA GLU A 69 -0.30 -1.82 -4.64
C GLU A 69 -0.77 -2.97 -5.52
N ALA A 70 0.19 -3.76 -5.99
CA ALA A 70 -0.07 -4.96 -6.77
C ALA A 70 0.02 -6.21 -5.88
N PHE A 71 -1.07 -6.96 -5.82
CA PHE A 71 -1.15 -8.20 -5.04
C PHE A 71 -1.98 -9.26 -5.75
N PRO A 72 -1.78 -10.57 -5.45
CA PRO A 72 -2.59 -11.64 -6.03
C PRO A 72 -4.07 -11.52 -5.67
N TYR A 73 -4.97 -11.98 -6.55
CA TYR A 73 -6.41 -12.01 -6.30
C TYR A 73 -6.84 -12.66 -4.96
N PRO A 74 -6.23 -13.77 -4.49
CA PRO A 74 -6.55 -14.30 -3.17
C PRO A 74 -6.33 -13.29 -2.03
N LYS A 75 -5.34 -12.40 -2.16
CA LYS A 75 -5.14 -11.30 -1.19
C LYS A 75 -6.21 -10.21 -1.33
N TYR A 76 -6.67 -9.93 -2.55
CA TYR A 76 -7.79 -9.02 -2.80
C TYR A 76 -9.06 -9.49 -2.10
N ASP A 77 -9.38 -10.79 -2.15
CA ASP A 77 -10.60 -11.32 -1.53
C ASP A 77 -10.65 -11.11 0.00
N SER A 78 -9.48 -11.09 0.65
CA SER A 78 -9.33 -10.77 2.08
C SER A 78 -9.36 -9.25 2.35
N LEU A 79 -9.01 -8.43 1.36
CA LEU A 79 -8.96 -6.97 1.44
C LEU A 79 -10.30 -6.39 0.95
N ARG A 80 -11.30 -6.33 1.83
CA ARG A 80 -12.63 -5.75 1.51
C ARG A 80 -12.79 -4.41 2.21
N ASN A 81 -13.72 -3.59 1.73
CA ASN A 81 -14.13 -2.39 2.44
C ASN A 81 -14.57 -2.76 3.86
N GLY A 82 -13.99 -2.10 4.86
CA GLY A 82 -14.18 -2.40 6.28
C GLY A 82 -13.18 -3.39 6.88
N SER A 83 -12.34 -4.07 6.08
CA SER A 83 -11.28 -4.92 6.60
C SER A 83 -10.29 -4.11 7.44
N HIS A 84 -9.85 -4.69 8.55
CA HIS A 84 -8.79 -4.15 9.38
C HIS A 84 -7.46 -4.78 8.95
N VAL A 85 -6.45 -3.95 8.76
CA VAL A 85 -5.12 -4.36 8.32
C VAL A 85 -4.06 -3.68 9.16
N VAL A 86 -2.87 -4.27 9.17
CA VAL A 86 -1.69 -3.66 9.78
C VAL A 86 -0.84 -3.05 8.68
N VAL A 87 -0.60 -1.75 8.81
CA VAL A 87 0.26 -1.00 7.90
C VAL A 87 1.46 -0.45 8.64
N LYS A 88 2.52 -0.16 7.89
CA LYS A 88 3.56 0.76 8.33
C LYS A 88 3.49 2.02 7.48
N TYR A 89 3.57 3.18 8.13
CA TYR A 89 3.62 4.46 7.42
C TYR A 89 4.92 5.20 7.73
N ASP A 90 5.32 6.06 6.81
CA ASP A 90 6.44 6.99 7.00
C ASP A 90 5.96 8.18 7.86
N PRO A 91 6.48 8.38 9.08
CA PRO A 91 6.05 9.49 9.94
C PRO A 91 6.43 10.86 9.36
N ASP A 92 7.45 10.93 8.51
CA ASP A 92 7.84 12.15 7.82
C ASP A 92 6.92 12.43 6.62
N TYR A 93 6.24 11.39 6.11
CA TYR A 93 5.40 11.47 4.91
C TYR A 93 4.20 10.51 4.99
N TYR A 94 3.12 10.94 5.66
CA TYR A 94 1.91 10.15 5.93
C TYR A 94 1.23 9.49 4.70
N LYS A 95 1.49 9.98 3.48
CA LYS A 95 1.01 9.35 2.24
C LYS A 95 1.74 8.07 1.87
N ARG A 96 2.86 7.76 2.52
CA ARG A 96 3.67 6.57 2.21
C ARG A 96 3.35 5.49 3.22
N VAL A 97 2.61 4.50 2.74
CA VAL A 97 2.04 3.45 3.57
C VAL A 97 2.29 2.13 2.87
N ILE A 98 2.67 1.11 3.65
CA ILE A 98 2.89 -0.24 3.17
C ILE A 98 2.07 -1.21 4.02
N PHE A 99 1.49 -2.21 3.38
CA PHE A 99 0.80 -3.29 4.08
C PHE A 99 1.85 -4.28 4.61
N VAL A 100 1.85 -4.52 5.93
CA VAL A 100 2.85 -5.38 6.60
C VAL A 100 2.27 -6.74 6.92
N GLN A 101 1.04 -6.77 7.43
CA GLN A 101 0.37 -8.01 7.78
C GLN A 101 -1.14 -7.83 7.61
N MET A 102 -1.74 -8.81 6.95
CA MET A 102 -3.19 -8.97 6.92
C MET A 102 -3.45 -10.13 7.87
N ASP A 103 -4.19 -9.89 8.95
CA ASP A 103 -4.55 -10.98 9.85
C ASP A 103 -5.30 -12.03 9.04
N HIS A 104 -4.67 -13.20 8.91
CA HIS A 104 -5.36 -14.43 8.54
C HIS A 104 -6.26 -14.75 9.72
N VAL A 105 -7.49 -14.24 9.72
CA VAL A 105 -8.53 -14.77 10.60
C VAL A 105 -8.68 -16.24 10.22
N THR A 106 -8.13 -17.10 11.08
CA THR A 106 -8.22 -18.56 10.99
C THR A 106 -9.44 -19.00 11.78
#